data_AF-A0A1G5Q4X1-F1
#
_entry.id   AF-A0A1G5Q4X1-F1
#
_cell.length_a   1.000
_cell.length_b   1.000
_cell.length_c   1.000
_cell.angle_alpha   90.00
_cell.angle_beta   90.00
_cell.angle_gamma   90.00
#
_symmetry.space_group_name_H-M   'P 1'
#
loop_
_entity.id
_entity.type
_entity.pdbx_description
1 polymer ?
#
loop_
_entity_poly.entity_id
_entity_poly.type
_entity_poly.pdbx_seq_one_letter_code
_entity_poly.pdbx_strand_id
1 'polypeptide(L)'
;MTAVLPPDAVSFFDGSPQGLAICEAVFASAGGLGDIHVRVSKSQVALRRHRGFAYLWRPDTYVHSRVPAVLSLALPYEPDSPRFKEVAHPAPSVWMHHLELHDPSMVDAEVRTWIREAFEAA
;
A
#
# COMPACT_ATOMS: atom_id res chain seq x y z
N MET A 1 -4.30 17.48 -6.34
CA MET A 1 -2.93 17.59 -5.80
C MET A 1 -2.38 16.17 -5.68
N THR A 2 -1.14 15.92 -6.11
CA THR A 2 -0.50 14.60 -5.98
C THR A 2 -0.24 14.31 -4.50
N ALA A 3 -0.46 13.08 -4.03
CA ALA A 3 -0.02 12.69 -2.70
C ALA A 3 1.51 12.77 -2.69
N VAL A 4 2.06 13.74 -1.96
CA VAL A 4 3.51 13.93 -1.87
C VAL A 4 4.06 12.87 -0.92
N LEU A 5 5.06 12.11 -1.36
CA LEU A 5 5.80 11.18 -0.51
C LEU A 5 6.58 11.99 0.55
N PRO A 6 6.29 11.85 1.85
CA PRO A 6 7.00 12.61 2.87
C PRO A 6 8.42 12.04 3.08
N PRO A 7 9.38 12.86 3.56
CA PRO A 7 10.76 12.43 3.81
C PRO A 7 10.86 11.18 4.70
N ASP A 8 10.03 11.09 5.75
CA ASP A 8 10.03 9.92 6.65
C ASP A 8 9.62 8.63 5.93
N ALA A 9 8.78 8.71 4.89
CA ALA A 9 8.42 7.56 4.09
C ALA A 9 9.57 7.13 3.16
N VAL A 10 10.41 8.08 2.71
CA VAL A 10 11.66 7.75 2.00
C VAL A 10 12.61 7.02 2.96
N SER A 11 12.84 7.57 4.15
CA SER A 11 13.72 6.98 5.18
C SER A 11 13.27 5.60 5.64
N PHE A 12 11.96 5.32 5.66
CA PHE A 12 11.44 3.98 5.95
C PHE A 12 11.99 2.90 4.97
N PHE A 13 12.27 3.27 3.72
CA PHE A 13 12.83 2.40 2.70
C PHE A 13 14.36 2.51 2.54
N ASP A 14 15.08 3.10 3.49
CA ASP A 14 16.54 3.17 3.46
C ASP A 14 17.16 1.76 3.34
N GLY A 15 18.11 1.63 2.40
CA GLY A 15 18.72 0.35 2.04
C GLY A 15 17.88 -0.55 1.14
N SER A 16 16.68 -0.13 0.70
CA SER A 16 15.82 -0.86 -0.24
C SER A 16 15.37 0.04 -1.42
N PRO A 17 16.24 0.26 -2.43
CA PRO A 17 15.89 1.09 -3.59
C PRO A 17 14.65 0.59 -4.35
N GLN A 18 14.50 -0.73 -4.47
CA GLN A 18 13.34 -1.33 -5.12
C GLN A 18 12.05 -1.11 -4.31
N GLY A 19 12.12 -1.22 -2.97
CA GLY A 19 10.99 -0.93 -2.09
C GLY A 19 10.56 0.53 -2.15
N LEU A 20 11.54 1.45 -2.21
CA LEU A 20 11.27 2.88 -2.41
C LEU A 20 10.57 3.14 -3.75
N ALA A 21 11.06 2.56 -4.85
CA ALA A 21 10.43 2.73 -6.17
C ALA A 21 8.97 2.23 -6.20
N ILE A 22 8.68 1.12 -5.50
CA ILE A 22 7.30 0.64 -5.33
C ILE A 22 6.47 1.62 -4.52
N CYS A 23 7.02 2.16 -3.43
CA CYS A 23 6.36 3.17 -2.60
C CYS A 23 5.99 4.39 -3.44
N GLU A 24 6.93 4.91 -4.23
CA GLU A 24 6.70 6.03 -5.15
C GLU A 24 5.59 5.71 -6.17
N ALA A 25 5.57 4.51 -6.75
CA ALA A 25 4.54 4.09 -7.69
C ALA A 25 3.13 4.05 -7.06
N VAL A 26 3.01 3.61 -5.81
CA VAL A 26 1.75 3.62 -5.05
C VAL A 26 1.31 5.06 -4.74
N PHE A 27 2.23 5.93 -4.31
CA PHE A 27 1.93 7.34 -4.05
C PHE A 27 1.48 8.08 -5.31
N ALA A 28 2.16 7.84 -6.43
CA ALA A 28 1.76 8.38 -7.73
C ALA A 28 0.35 7.92 -8.12
N SER A 29 0.01 6.66 -7.85
CA SER A 29 -1.32 6.08 -8.12
C SER A 29 -2.42 6.67 -7.24
N ALA A 30 -2.09 7.06 -6.01
CA ALA A 30 -3.01 7.75 -5.11
C ALA A 30 -3.10 9.27 -5.40
N GLY A 31 -2.23 9.80 -6.25
CA GLY A 31 -2.22 11.19 -6.66
C GLY A 31 -3.52 11.60 -7.34
N GLY A 32 -4.17 12.64 -6.82
CA GLY A 32 -5.41 13.17 -7.41
C GLY A 32 -6.70 12.49 -6.95
N LEU A 33 -6.65 11.45 -6.12
CA LEU A 33 -7.86 10.83 -5.54
C LEU A 33 -8.61 11.77 -4.59
N GLY A 34 -7.90 12.68 -3.92
CA GLY A 34 -8.47 13.66 -3.00
C GLY A 34 -7.51 13.97 -1.85
N ASP A 35 -8.06 14.38 -0.71
CA ASP A 35 -7.27 14.64 0.51
C ASP A 35 -6.80 13.32 1.14
N ILE A 36 -5.49 13.11 1.10
CA ILE A 36 -4.82 11.94 1.68
C ILE A 36 -3.82 12.41 2.72
N HIS A 37 -3.88 11.79 3.89
CA HIS A 37 -2.89 11.92 4.96
C HIS A 37 -1.96 10.72 4.96
N VAL A 38 -0.67 10.98 5.16
CA VAL A 38 0.34 9.93 5.27
C VAL A 38 0.78 9.82 6.71
N ARG A 39 0.80 8.60 7.24
CA ARG A 39 1.35 8.30 8.57
C ARG A 39 2.42 7.24 8.45
N VAL A 40 3.65 7.62 8.78
CA VAL A 40 4.76 6.67 8.93
C VAL A 40 4.78 6.19 10.38
N SER A 41 4.89 4.88 10.56
CA SER A 41 5.11 4.24 11.85
C SER A 41 6.41 3.45 11.82
N LYS A 42 6.76 2.80 12.94
CA LYS A 42 7.89 1.88 12.99
C LYS A 42 7.80 0.76 11.94
N SER A 43 6.59 0.34 11.57
CA SER A 43 6.38 -0.88 10.77
C SER A 43 5.82 -0.65 9.38
N GLN A 44 5.32 0.55 9.07
CA GLN A 44 4.66 0.80 7.80
C GLN A 44 4.51 2.28 7.48
N VAL A 45 4.35 2.56 6.20
CA VAL A 45 3.84 3.82 5.64
C VAL A 45 2.36 3.62 5.32
N ALA A 46 1.48 4.37 5.97
CA ALA A 46 0.04 4.27 5.77
C ALA A 46 -0.52 5.49 5.03
N LEU A 47 -1.24 5.26 3.92
CA LEU A 47 -2.10 6.26 3.30
C LEU A 47 -3.49 6.20 3.96
N ARG A 48 -4.03 7.37 4.29
CA ARG A 48 -5.24 7.53 5.07
C ARG A 48 -6.14 8.63 4.49
N ARG A 49 -7.45 8.44 4.60
CA ARG A 49 -8.46 9.48 4.46
C ARG A 49 -9.10 9.72 5.83
N HIS A 50 -10.33 9.26 6.07
CA HIS A 50 -10.90 9.21 7.42
C HIS A 50 -10.34 8.00 8.20
N ARG A 51 -10.12 6.88 7.50
CA ARG A 51 -9.38 5.71 7.98
C ARG A 51 -8.21 5.36 7.06
N GLY A 52 -7.35 4.43 7.50
CA GLY A 52 -6.25 3.96 6.67
C GLY A 52 -6.73 2.95 5.64
N PHE A 53 -6.27 3.08 4.40
CA PHE A 53 -6.78 2.30 3.28
C PHE A 53 -5.71 1.56 2.49
N ALA A 54 -4.48 2.08 2.48
CA ALA A 54 -3.32 1.43 1.88
C ALA A 54 -2.14 1.49 2.85
N TYR A 55 -1.43 0.39 3.00
CA TYR A 55 -0.32 0.24 3.93
C TYR A 55 0.85 -0.41 3.22
N LEU A 56 1.98 0.28 3.17
CA LEU A 56 3.23 -0.23 2.63
C LEU A 56 4.15 -0.61 3.77
N TRP A 57 4.71 -1.81 3.73
CA TRP A 57 5.67 -2.27 4.71
C TRP A 57 6.75 -3.15 4.09
N ARG A 58 7.81 -3.34 4.87
CA ARG A 58 9.05 -4.02 4.50
C ARG A 58 9.14 -5.40 5.16
N PRO A 59 8.94 -6.50 4.42
CA PRO A 59 8.97 -7.84 5.00
C PRO A 59 10.32 -8.24 5.59
N ASP A 60 11.42 -7.82 4.96
CA ASP A 60 12.80 -8.10 5.39
C ASP A 60 13.11 -7.62 6.81
N THR A 61 12.36 -6.65 7.32
CA THR A 61 12.54 -6.10 8.68
C THR A 61 11.97 -7.01 9.78
N TYR A 62 11.08 -7.95 9.43
CA TYR A 62 10.35 -8.79 10.39
C TYR A 62 10.47 -10.28 10.13
N VAL A 63 10.70 -10.67 8.88
CA VAL A 63 10.79 -12.06 8.44
C VAL A 63 11.88 -12.22 7.39
N HIS A 64 12.43 -13.42 7.23
CA HIS A 64 13.39 -13.69 6.16
C HIS A 64 12.67 -13.70 4.81
N SER A 65 12.67 -12.55 4.12
CA SER A 65 12.00 -12.36 2.84
C SER A 65 12.86 -11.54 1.89
N ARG A 66 12.72 -11.82 0.59
CA ARG A 66 13.32 -11.04 -0.51
C ARG A 66 12.30 -10.10 -1.16
N VAL A 67 11.08 -10.05 -0.65
CA VAL A 67 10.01 -9.19 -1.16
C VAL A 67 10.35 -7.74 -0.79
N PRO A 68 10.54 -6.83 -1.75
CA PRO A 68 10.93 -5.45 -1.48
C PRO A 68 9.89 -4.64 -0.69
N ALA A 69 8.61 -4.85 -0.99
CA ALA A 69 7.50 -4.22 -0.29
C ALA A 69 6.23 -5.08 -0.37
N VAL A 70 5.42 -5.03 0.68
CA VAL A 70 4.04 -5.52 0.65
C VAL A 70 3.10 -4.33 0.71
N LEU A 71 2.11 -4.33 -0.18
CA LEU A 71 0.99 -3.42 -0.16
C LEU A 71 -0.22 -4.13 0.45
N SER A 72 -0.71 -3.62 1.57
CA SER A 72 -1.96 -4.07 2.18
C SER A 72 -3.08 -3.09 1.85
N LEU A 73 -4.21 -3.57 1.33
CA LEU A 73 -5.36 -2.76 0.92
C LEU A 73 -6.60 -3.12 1.73
N ALA A 74 -7.28 -2.12 2.28
CA ALA A 74 -8.55 -2.27 2.97
C ALA A 74 -9.71 -2.03 2.00
N LEU A 75 -10.28 -3.09 1.46
CA LEU A 75 -11.41 -3.06 0.52
C LEU A 75 -12.73 -3.39 1.22
N PRO A 76 -13.87 -2.90 0.72
CA PRO A 76 -15.18 -3.22 1.29
C PRO A 76 -15.74 -4.59 0.82
N TYR A 77 -14.98 -5.32 0.00
CA TYR A 77 -15.33 -6.62 -0.56
C TYR A 77 -14.05 -7.46 -0.75
N GLU A 78 -14.21 -8.77 -0.99
CA GLU A 78 -13.13 -9.70 -1.35
C GLU A 78 -13.08 -9.86 -2.87
N PRO A 79 -12.10 -9.29 -3.59
CA PRO A 79 -11.93 -9.53 -5.02
C PRO A 79 -11.40 -10.95 -5.23
N ASP A 80 -11.96 -11.65 -6.21
CA ASP A 80 -11.40 -12.92 -6.69
C ASP A 80 -10.18 -12.63 -7.57
N SER A 81 -9.01 -12.45 -6.94
CA SER A 81 -7.74 -12.24 -7.63
C SER A 81 -6.63 -13.12 -7.03
N PRO A 82 -5.92 -13.90 -7.86
CA PRO A 82 -4.81 -14.74 -7.40
C PRO A 82 -3.57 -13.93 -7.01
N ARG A 83 -3.59 -12.60 -7.17
CA ARG A 83 -2.47 -11.72 -6.82
C ARG A 83 -2.34 -11.51 -5.31
N PHE A 84 -3.43 -11.62 -4.57
CA PHE A 84 -3.39 -11.51 -3.13
C PHE A 84 -2.80 -12.78 -2.52
N LYS A 85 -1.67 -12.61 -1.82
CA LYS A 85 -1.04 -13.70 -1.09
C LYS A 85 -1.86 -14.11 0.12
N GLU A 86 -2.47 -13.12 0.77
CA GLU A 86 -3.25 -13.30 1.99
C GLU A 86 -4.42 -12.33 1.99
N VAL A 87 -5.57 -12.83 2.44
CA VAL A 87 -6.79 -12.05 2.66
C VAL A 87 -7.25 -12.30 4.08
N ALA A 88 -7.56 -11.22 4.81
CA ALA A 88 -8.11 -11.27 6.15
C ALA A 88 -9.38 -10.42 6.24
N HIS A 89 -10.32 -10.80 7.10
CA HIS A 89 -11.57 -10.05 7.33
C HIS A 89 -11.60 -9.48 8.75
N PRO A 90 -10.78 -8.45 9.06
CA PRO A 90 -10.60 -7.95 10.43
C PRO A 90 -11.83 -7.23 11.01
N ALA A 91 -12.77 -6.81 10.17
CA ALA A 91 -14.02 -6.17 10.60
C ALA A 91 -15.13 -6.44 9.56
N PRO A 92 -16.42 -6.37 9.95
CA PRO A 92 -17.53 -6.72 9.06
C PRO A 92 -17.53 -6.03 7.69
N SER A 93 -17.01 -4.81 7.61
CA SER A 93 -16.98 -3.98 6.40
C SER A 93 -15.58 -3.78 5.82
N VAL A 94 -14.58 -4.55 6.28
CA VAL A 94 -13.19 -4.39 5.85
C VAL A 94 -12.56 -5.74 5.58
N TRP A 95 -12.14 -5.92 4.34
CA TRP A 95 -11.30 -7.00 3.86
C TRP A 95 -9.89 -6.46 3.63
N MET A 96 -8.92 -7.01 4.34
CA MET A 96 -7.50 -6.65 4.24
C MET A 96 -6.81 -7.60 3.28
N HIS A 97 -6.24 -7.06 2.21
CA HIS A 97 -5.61 -7.84 1.16
C HIS A 97 -4.14 -7.52 1.07
N HIS A 98 -3.29 -8.54 1.14
CA HIS A 98 -1.83 -8.40 1.11
C HIS A 98 -1.28 -8.81 -0.24
N LEU A 99 -0.63 -7.86 -0.91
CA LEU A 99 0.02 -8.03 -2.21
C LEU A 99 1.53 -7.89 -2.05
N GLU A 100 2.28 -8.93 -2.43
CA GLU A 100 3.73 -8.85 -2.56
C GLU A 100 4.09 -8.14 -3.87
N LEU A 101 4.85 -7.05 -3.77
CA LEU A 101 5.28 -6.27 -4.92
C LEU A 101 6.80 -6.42 -5.07
N HIS A 102 7.23 -6.95 -6.20
CA HIS A 102 8.65 -7.12 -6.55
C HIS A 102 9.17 -6.01 -7.46
N ASP A 103 8.28 -5.34 -8.18
CA ASP A 103 8.63 -4.30 -9.14
C ASP A 103 7.60 -3.17 -9.15
N PRO A 104 8.00 -1.89 -9.29
CA PRO A 104 7.06 -0.78 -9.38
C PRO A 104 6.05 -0.92 -10.55
N SER A 105 6.41 -1.64 -11.63
CA SER A 105 5.48 -1.92 -12.73
C SER A 105 4.29 -2.80 -12.34
N MET A 106 4.38 -3.54 -11.23
CA MET A 106 3.26 -4.29 -10.66
C MET A 106 2.16 -3.36 -10.10
N VAL A 107 2.44 -2.07 -9.88
CA VAL A 107 1.43 -1.04 -9.61
C VAL A 107 0.75 -0.61 -10.93
N ASP A 108 0.17 -1.61 -11.58
CA ASP A 108 -0.52 -1.53 -12.87
C ASP A 108 -1.97 -1.03 -12.71
N ALA A 109 -2.74 -1.08 -13.80
CA ALA A 109 -4.12 -0.59 -13.83
C ALA A 109 -5.05 -1.32 -12.84
N GLU A 110 -4.80 -2.59 -12.55
CA GLU A 110 -5.61 -3.37 -11.62
C GLU A 110 -5.31 -2.93 -10.18
N VAL A 111 -4.04 -2.85 -9.80
CA VAL A 111 -3.64 -2.37 -8.46
C VAL A 111 -4.08 -0.92 -8.23
N ARG A 112 -3.97 -0.06 -9.25
CA ARG A 112 -4.48 1.32 -9.20
C ARG A 112 -5.99 1.37 -8.97
N THR A 113 -6.74 0.45 -9.56
CA THR A 113 -8.18 0.33 -9.35
C THR A 113 -8.49 0.00 -7.89
N TRP A 114 -7.81 -0.98 -7.30
CA TRP A 114 -8.01 -1.32 -5.89
C TRP A 114 -7.56 -0.20 -4.94
N ILE A 115 -6.48 0.52 -5.24
CA ILE A 115 -6.07 1.70 -4.44
C ILE A 115 -7.19 2.75 -4.41
N ARG A 116 -7.79 3.03 -5.57
CA ARG A 116 -8.93 3.96 -5.68
C ARG A 116 -10.14 3.48 -4.89
N GLU A 117 -10.52 2.22 -5.02
CA GLU A 117 -11.68 1.66 -4.29
C GLU A 117 -11.46 1.63 -2.78
N ALA A 118 -10.24 1.30 -2.34
CA ALA A 118 -9.86 1.38 -0.93
C ALA A 118 -9.97 2.83 -0.41
N PHE A 119 -9.54 3.81 -1.21
CA PHE A 119 -9.69 5.24 -0.87
C PHE A 119 -11.16 5.68 -0.80
N GLU A 120 -11.99 5.28 -1.78
CA GLU A 120 -13.42 5.61 -1.82
C GLU A 120 -14.16 5.02 -0.60
N ALA A 121 -13.73 3.84 -0.15
CA ALA A 121 -14.26 3.19 1.04
C ALA A 121 -13.72 3.78 2.35
N ALA A 122 -12.75 4.71 2.34
CA ALA A 122 -12.03 5.16 3.55
C ALA A 122 -12.38 6.56 4.05
#